data_AF-A0A4D4KH97-F1
#
_entry.id   AF-A0A4D4KH97-F1
#
_cell.length_a   1.000
_cell.length_b   1.000
_cell.length_c   1.000
_cell.angle_alpha   90.00
_cell.angle_beta   90.00
_cell.angle_gamma   90.00
#
_symmetry.space_group_name_H-M   'P 1'
#
loop_
_entity.id
_entity.type
_entity.pdbx_description
1 polymer ?
#
loop_
_entity_poly.entity_id
_entity_poly.type
_entity_poly.pdbx_seq_one_letter_code
_entity_poly.pdbx_strand_id
1 'polypeptide(L)'
;MEENPLALLPREHPLAGRAAVTAAELRQDPAYQEQCPPMGLDEILDRVTVGRLITVVGSAVGERLTREVCAVPVTDLPATTLALGWLEHTARPEITAFVRAAQRIAVDHARFPVQAA
;
A
#
# COMPACT_ATOMS: atom_id res chain seq x y z
N MET A 1 -9.99 8.56 -2.41
CA MET A 1 -9.86 7.27 -1.71
C MET A 1 -8.54 7.33 -0.98
N GLU A 2 -8.51 6.95 0.28
CA GLU A 2 -7.30 7.01 1.10
C GLU A 2 -6.75 5.60 1.27
N GLU A 3 -5.45 5.47 1.13
CA GLU A 3 -4.72 4.24 1.38
C GLU A 3 -3.86 4.44 2.62
N ASN A 4 -4.10 3.60 3.63
CA ASN A 4 -3.31 3.64 4.84
C ASN A 4 -1.89 3.11 4.55
N PRO A 5 -0.85 3.72 5.11
CA PRO A 5 0.52 3.28 4.90
C PRO A 5 0.76 1.95 5.62
N LEU A 6 1.19 0.94 4.86
CA LEU A 6 1.57 -0.37 5.35
C LEU A 6 3.04 -0.63 5.02
N ALA A 7 3.82 -1.07 6.01
CA ALA A 7 5.16 -1.56 5.81
C ALA A 7 5.12 -3.03 5.37
N LEU A 8 5.80 -3.34 4.25
CA LEU A 8 6.02 -4.71 3.81
C LEU A 8 7.29 -5.26 4.43
N LEU A 9 7.14 -6.36 5.17
CA LEU A 9 8.22 -7.00 5.93
C LEU A 9 8.28 -8.50 5.60
N PRO A 10 9.45 -9.12 5.60
CA PRO A 10 9.55 -10.57 5.65
C PRO A 10 8.80 -11.11 6.87
N ARG A 11 8.16 -12.27 6.75
CA ARG A 11 7.36 -12.87 7.85
C ARG A 11 8.17 -13.09 9.12
N GLU A 12 9.45 -13.45 8.98
CA GLU A 12 10.38 -13.70 10.08
C GLU A 12 11.00 -12.42 10.66
N HIS A 13 10.69 -11.26 10.11
CA HIS A 13 11.26 -10.00 10.57
C HIS A 13 10.76 -9.62 11.98
N PRO A 14 11.60 -9.10 12.90
CA PRO A 14 11.18 -8.78 14.26
C PRO A 14 9.98 -7.82 14.36
N LEU A 15 9.88 -6.88 13.41
CA LEU A 15 8.76 -5.93 13.34
C LEU A 15 7.46 -6.55 12.78
N ALA A 16 7.51 -7.71 12.11
CA ALA A 16 6.34 -8.36 11.51
C ALA A 16 5.33 -8.86 12.57
N GLY A 17 5.78 -9.10 13.80
CA GLY A 17 4.90 -9.49 14.91
C GLY A 17 4.21 -8.32 15.63
N ARG A 18 4.43 -7.08 15.21
CA ARG A 18 3.89 -5.90 15.88
C ARG A 18 2.52 -5.52 15.31
N ALA A 19 1.65 -5.00 16.18
CA ALA A 19 0.35 -4.46 15.76
C ALA A 19 0.48 -3.22 14.87
N ALA A 20 1.54 -2.43 15.08
CA ALA A 20 1.90 -1.27 14.27
C ALA A 20 3.37 -0.90 14.49
N VAL A 21 3.92 -0.14 13.54
CA VAL A 21 5.29 0.41 13.55
C VAL A 21 5.30 1.90 13.24
N THR A 22 6.47 2.51 13.40
CA THR A 22 6.75 3.89 12.99
C THR A 22 7.81 3.93 11.89
N ALA A 23 7.82 4.98 11.08
CA ALA A 23 8.85 5.21 10.08
C ALA A 23 10.24 5.34 10.71
N ALA A 24 10.34 5.85 11.95
CA ALA A 24 11.60 5.90 12.69
C ALA A 24 12.18 4.51 12.97
N GLU A 25 11.33 3.53 13.33
CA GLU A 25 11.73 2.13 13.54
C GLU A 25 12.15 1.48 12.23
N LEU A 26 11.41 1.72 11.13
CA LEU A 26 11.76 1.19 9.81
C LEU A 26 13.11 1.71 9.31
N ARG A 27 13.43 2.99 9.54
CA ARG A 27 14.72 3.58 9.16
C ARG A 27 15.93 2.98 9.88
N GLN A 28 15.72 2.22 10.97
CA GLN A 28 16.81 1.50 11.63
C GLN A 28 17.21 0.22 10.86
N ASP A 29 16.36 -0.27 9.96
CA ASP A 29 16.64 -1.47 9.19
C ASP A 29 17.45 -1.14 7.93
N PRO A 30 18.57 -1.85 7.66
CA PRO A 30 19.40 -1.59 6.48
C PRO A 30 18.73 -1.92 5.14
N ALA A 31 17.71 -2.77 5.12
CA ALA A 31 16.93 -3.10 3.92
C ALA A 31 15.80 -2.09 3.66
N TYR A 32 15.57 -1.13 4.56
CA TYR A 32 14.53 -0.13 4.39
C TYR A 32 14.84 0.87 3.28
N GLN A 33 13.86 1.07 2.41
CA GLN A 33 13.85 2.13 1.41
C GLN A 33 12.67 3.05 1.66
N GLU A 34 12.96 4.33 1.92
CA GLU A 34 11.95 5.35 2.21
C GLU A 34 11.07 5.65 0.98
N GLN A 35 11.64 5.53 -0.21
CA GLN A 35 10.92 5.62 -1.47
C GLN A 35 10.71 4.21 -2.01
N CYS A 36 9.45 3.83 -2.20
CA CYS A 36 9.12 2.56 -2.82
C CYS A 36 9.73 2.52 -4.24
N PRO A 37 10.52 1.49 -4.58
CA PRO A 37 11.18 1.43 -5.87
C PRO A 37 10.16 1.37 -7.01
N PRO A 38 10.46 2.00 -8.18
CA PRO A 38 9.53 2.09 -9.31
C PRO A 38 9.51 0.77 -10.11
N MET A 39 9.14 -0.32 -9.45
CA MET A 39 9.04 -1.67 -10.01
C MET A 39 7.67 -2.28 -9.73
N GLY A 40 7.35 -3.38 -10.41
CA GLY A 40 6.08 -4.07 -10.23
C GLY A 40 5.92 -4.63 -8.82
N LEU A 41 4.68 -4.73 -8.33
CA LEU A 41 4.39 -5.26 -6.98
C LEU A 41 4.97 -6.67 -6.77
N ASP A 42 4.91 -7.54 -7.78
CA ASP A 42 5.43 -8.90 -7.66
C ASP A 42 6.95 -8.91 -7.41
N GLU A 43 7.70 -8.01 -8.09
CA GLU A 43 9.15 -7.86 -7.83
C GLU A 43 9.44 -7.27 -6.44
N ILE A 44 8.59 -6.35 -5.96
CA ILE A 44 8.68 -5.84 -4.58
C ILE A 44 8.50 -6.99 -3.59
N LEU A 45 7.46 -7.80 -3.75
CA LEU A 45 7.15 -8.92 -2.86
C LEU A 45 8.26 -9.98 -2.87
N ASP A 46 8.84 -10.30 -4.03
CA ASP A 46 9.97 -11.22 -4.13
C ASP A 46 11.18 -10.69 -3.34
N ARG A 47 11.49 -9.40 -3.45
CA ARG A 47 12.62 -8.77 -2.74
C ARG A 47 12.38 -8.70 -1.23
N VAL A 48 11.14 -8.44 -0.80
CA VAL A 48 10.75 -8.48 0.62
C VAL A 48 10.88 -9.91 1.14
N THR A 49 10.41 -10.91 0.39
CA THR A 49 10.51 -12.33 0.77
C THR A 49 11.95 -12.76 1.05
N VAL A 50 12.92 -12.31 0.24
CA VAL A 50 14.34 -12.63 0.46
C VAL A 50 15.06 -11.68 1.43
N GLY A 51 14.34 -10.78 2.11
CA GLY A 51 14.91 -9.84 3.09
C GLY A 51 15.80 -8.76 2.49
N ARG A 52 15.63 -8.43 1.21
CA ARG A 52 16.43 -7.41 0.50
C ARG A 52 15.72 -6.07 0.36
N LEU A 53 14.47 -5.98 0.80
CA LEU A 53 13.68 -4.77 0.74
C LEU A 53 12.69 -4.73 1.90
N ILE A 54 12.60 -3.57 2.55
CA ILE A 54 11.47 -3.16 3.38
C ILE A 54 11.01 -1.81 2.82
N THR A 55 9.72 -1.65 2.57
CA THR A 55 9.17 -0.40 2.01
C THR A 55 7.76 -0.17 2.52
N VAL A 56 7.31 1.07 2.47
CA VAL A 56 5.91 1.44 2.74
C VAL A 56 5.13 1.51 1.43
N VAL A 57 3.92 0.96 1.45
CA VAL A 57 2.97 0.94 0.34
C VAL A 57 1.57 1.28 0.84
N GLY A 58 0.63 1.51 -0.07
CA GLY A 58 -0.78 1.71 0.27
C GLY A 58 -1.51 0.40 0.61
N SER A 59 -2.56 0.50 1.42
CA SER A 59 -3.31 -0.64 1.95
C SER A 59 -3.94 -1.57 0.91
N ALA A 60 -4.10 -1.13 -0.34
CA ALA A 60 -4.66 -1.95 -1.42
C ALA A 60 -3.81 -3.19 -1.79
N VAL A 61 -2.53 -3.24 -1.39
CA VAL A 61 -1.68 -4.42 -1.66
C VAL A 61 -2.09 -5.66 -0.88
N GLY A 62 -2.91 -5.52 0.18
CA GLY A 62 -3.24 -6.60 1.12
C GLY A 62 -3.78 -7.86 0.44
N GLU A 63 -4.59 -7.71 -0.61
CA GLU A 63 -5.19 -8.84 -1.36
C GLU A 63 -4.17 -9.66 -2.17
N ARG A 64 -2.96 -9.15 -2.35
CA ARG A 64 -1.91 -9.74 -3.20
C ARG A 64 -0.70 -10.24 -2.40
N LEU A 65 -0.76 -10.20 -1.07
CA LEU A 65 0.34 -10.62 -0.22
C LEU A 65 0.50 -12.15 -0.25
N THR A 66 1.75 -12.60 -0.34
CA THR A 66 2.12 -14.01 -0.15
C THR A 66 2.25 -14.32 1.34
N ARG A 67 2.37 -15.60 1.72
CA ARG A 67 2.44 -16.00 3.15
C ARG A 67 3.77 -15.57 3.81
N GLU A 68 4.78 -15.35 3.00
CA GLU A 68 6.15 -15.01 3.35
C GLU A 68 6.32 -13.50 3.60
N VAL A 69 5.32 -12.68 3.25
CA VAL A 69 5.31 -11.23 3.46
C VAL A 69 4.22 -10.85 4.45
N CYS A 70 4.57 -10.01 5.42
CA CYS A 70 3.66 -9.40 6.36
C CYS A 70 3.49 -7.91 6.05
N ALA A 71 2.26 -7.41 6.13
CA ALA A 71 1.96 -5.99 6.05
C ALA A 71 1.60 -5.46 7.44
N VAL A 72 2.41 -4.52 7.95
CA VAL A 72 2.22 -3.93 9.28
C VAL A 72 1.89 -2.44 9.14
N PRO A 73 0.82 -1.93 9.80
CA PRO A 73 0.47 -0.52 9.73
C PRO A 73 1.58 0.42 10.21
N VAL A 74 1.77 1.54 9.51
CA VAL A 74 2.67 2.63 9.90
C VAL A 74 1.85 3.79 10.44
N THR A 75 2.16 4.26 11.65
CA THR A 75 1.26 5.18 12.39
C THR A 75 1.63 6.66 12.28
N ASP A 76 2.88 6.97 11.92
CA ASP A 76 3.45 8.32 11.84
C ASP A 76 3.65 8.80 10.39
N LEU A 77 3.06 8.10 9.42
CA LEU A 77 3.01 8.51 8.01
C LEU A 77 1.58 8.90 7.60
N PRO A 78 1.41 9.92 6.74
CA PRO A 78 0.10 10.28 6.23
C PRO A 78 -0.43 9.20 5.27
N ALA A 79 -1.76 9.07 5.19
CA ALA A 79 -2.40 8.25 4.18
C ALA A 79 -2.16 8.80 2.77
N THR A 80 -2.05 7.90 1.79
CA THR A 80 -1.91 8.26 0.39
C THR A 80 -3.28 8.50 -0.23
N THR A 81 -3.47 9.63 -0.92
CA THR A 81 -4.71 9.90 -1.65
C THR A 81 -4.59 9.40 -3.08
N LEU A 82 -5.45 8.46 -3.47
CA LEU A 82 -5.64 8.11 -4.88
C LEU A 82 -6.56 9.13 -5.56
N ALA A 83 -6.04 9.75 -6.62
CA ALA A 83 -6.74 10.73 -7.43
C ALA A 83 -6.75 10.32 -8.91
N LEU A 84 -7.87 10.61 -9.59
CA LEU A 84 -7.97 10.51 -11.04
C LEU A 84 -7.63 11.87 -11.65
N GLY A 85 -6.67 11.90 -12.56
CA GLY A 85 -6.26 13.11 -13.29
C GLY A 85 -6.64 13.03 -14.75
N TRP A 86 -7.09 14.15 -15.31
CA TRP A 86 -7.32 14.35 -16.74
C TRP A 86 -6.95 15.79 -17.15
N LEU A 87 -6.73 16.02 -18.45
CA LEU A 87 -6.45 17.36 -18.97
C LEU A 87 -7.70 18.24 -18.88
N GLU A 88 -7.53 19.49 -18.49
CA GLU A 88 -8.62 20.46 -18.22
C GLU A 88 -9.64 20.58 -19.35
N HIS A 89 -9.20 20.58 -20.60
CA HIS A 89 -10.07 20.71 -21.77
C HIS A 89 -10.71 19.40 -22.24
N THR A 90 -10.55 18.31 -21.49
CA THR A 90 -11.13 16.99 -21.79
C THR A 90 -12.37 16.76 -20.92
N ALA A 91 -13.38 17.61 -21.07
CA ALA A 91 -14.68 17.39 -20.43
C ALA A 91 -15.54 16.49 -21.34
N ARG A 92 -15.35 15.18 -21.22
CA ARG A 92 -16.12 14.18 -21.98
C ARG A 92 -17.11 13.44 -21.06
N PRO A 93 -18.34 13.16 -21.52
CA PRO A 93 -19.34 12.45 -20.71
C PRO A 93 -18.87 11.07 -20.24
N GLU A 94 -17.99 10.42 -21.01
CA GLU A 94 -17.38 9.12 -20.67
C GLU A 94 -16.49 9.20 -19.43
N ILE A 95 -15.73 10.30 -19.25
CA ILE A 95 -14.91 10.52 -18.06
C ILE A 95 -15.81 10.69 -16.84
N THR A 96 -16.90 11.44 -16.98
CA THR A 96 -17.87 11.61 -15.88
C THR A 96 -18.52 10.28 -15.50
N ALA A 97 -18.90 9.47 -16.49
CA ALA A 97 -19.46 8.14 -16.26
C ALA A 97 -18.45 7.22 -15.56
N PHE A 98 -17.19 7.24 -15.99
CA PHE A 98 -16.11 6.47 -15.37
C PHE A 98 -15.86 6.90 -13.92
N VAL A 99 -15.75 8.21 -13.64
CA VAL A 99 -15.56 8.73 -12.27
C VAL A 99 -16.70 8.28 -11.35
N ARG A 100 -17.95 8.37 -11.80
CA ARG A 100 -19.11 7.89 -11.00
C ARG A 100 -19.05 6.39 -10.75
N ALA A 101 -18.67 5.60 -11.76
CA ALA A 101 -18.53 4.16 -11.61
C ALA A 101 -17.41 3.80 -10.62
N ALA A 102 -16.24 4.43 -10.74
CA ALA A 102 -15.10 4.24 -9.84
C ALA A 102 -15.44 4.65 -8.40
N GLN A 103 -16.11 5.78 -8.21
CA GLN A 103 -16.57 6.23 -6.88
C GLN A 103 -17.51 5.21 -6.23
N ARG A 104 -18.46 4.67 -6.99
CA ARG A 104 -19.39 3.64 -6.49
C ARG A 104 -18.65 2.38 -6.03
N ILE A 105 -17.73 1.86 -6.85
CA ILE A 105 -16.93 0.67 -6.51
C ILE A 105 -16.05 0.94 -5.28
N ALA A 106 -15.44 2.11 -5.20
CA ALA A 106 -14.58 2.49 -4.07
C ALA A 106 -15.36 2.55 -2.75
N VAL A 107 -16.60 3.09 -2.74
CA VAL A 107 -17.46 3.08 -1.55
C VAL A 107 -17.81 1.67 -1.12
N ASP A 108 -18.09 0.78 -2.07
CA ASP A 108 -18.40 -0.61 -1.76
C ASP A 108 -17.18 -1.36 -1.22
N HIS A 109 -15.99 -1.11 -1.75
CA HIS A 109 -14.75 -1.71 -1.26
C HIS A 109 -14.37 -1.20 0.14
N ALA A 110 -14.58 0.08 0.44
CA ALA A 110 -14.35 0.65 1.77
C ALA A 110 -15.31 0.09 2.86
N ARG A 111 -16.48 -0.44 2.47
CA ARG A 111 -17.43 -1.09 3.38
C ARG A 111 -17.01 -2.50 3.80
N PHE A 112 -16.07 -3.12 3.08
CA PHE A 112 -15.47 -4.40 3.42
C PHE A 112 -13.98 -4.19 3.71
N PRO A 113 -13.63 -3.63 4.88
CA PRO A 113 -12.22 -3.52 5.24
C PRO A 113 -11.61 -4.91 5.29
N VAL A 114 -10.53 -5.10 4.53
CA VAL A 114 -9.71 -6.31 4.53
C VAL A 114 -9.30 -6.60 5.98
N GLN A 115 -9.80 -7.72 6.50
CA GLN A 115 -9.38 -8.24 7.80
C GLN A 115 -7.92 -8.68 7.66
N ALA A 116 -7.00 -7.88 8.22
CA ALA A 116 -5.62 -8.31 8.41
C ALA A 116 -5.63 -9.53 9.33
N ALA A 117 -5.25 -10.69 8.77
CA ALA A 117 -5.12 -11.97 9.46
C ALA A 117 -3.64 -12.35 9.58
#